data_AF-A0A421NXU1-F1
#
_entry.id   AF-A0A421NXU1-F1
#
_cell.length_a   1.000
_cell.length_b   1.000
_cell.length_c   1.000
_cell.angle_alpha   90.00
_cell.angle_beta   90.00
_cell.angle_gamma   90.00
#
_symmetry.space_group_name_H-M   'P 1'
#
loop_
_entity.id
_entity.type
_entity.pdbx_description
1 polymer ?
#
loop_
_entity_poly.entity_id
_entity_poly.type
_entity_poly.pdbx_seq_one_letter_code
_entity_poly.pdbx_strand_id
1 'polypeptide(L)'
;MLKPNIYHKNELLRQIIFASFLSYIPVVLAKCFNEISNGISFYAIPAKSYLPYLVFLPLIIMSFYVSKILACMGAFLSETLVFCITTKHKITNYSPIAGLVCVLCFVLLPSCLLKKEDHLLKFYIVILISQFLFQVISWHQVLKYRFGIDLFNYKSQYNDKFINILKVSLLIRLPFLSITSLLVVLILKKLFSRLEQFQNQQKSQNHLNIANV
;
A
#
# COMPACT_ATOMS: atom_id res chain seq x y z
N MET A 1 -1.58 5.31 43.10
CA MET A 1 -1.22 4.55 41.88
C MET A 1 -2.34 4.71 40.84
N LEU A 2 -2.22 5.67 39.92
CA LEU A 2 -3.23 6.01 38.87
C LEU A 2 -2.60 6.14 37.46
N LYS A 3 -1.30 5.84 37.34
CA LYS A 3 -0.49 6.02 36.13
C LYS A 3 -0.77 5.08 34.94
N PRO A 4 -1.33 3.84 35.07
CA PRO A 4 -1.47 2.97 33.90
C PRO A 4 -2.51 3.51 32.89
N ASN A 5 -3.54 4.21 33.35
CA ASN A 5 -4.65 4.65 32.50
C ASN A 5 -4.28 5.83 31.58
N ILE A 6 -3.45 6.76 32.06
CA ILE A 6 -2.98 7.92 31.27
C ILE A 6 -1.96 7.47 30.22
N TYR A 7 -1.04 6.57 30.57
CA TYR A 7 -0.07 6.01 29.63
C TYR A 7 -0.77 5.27 28.49
N HIS A 8 -1.76 4.44 28.81
CA HIS A 8 -2.51 3.68 27.82
C HIS A 8 -3.36 4.58 26.91
N LYS A 9 -3.94 5.65 27.46
CA LYS A 9 -4.68 6.67 26.70
C LYS A 9 -3.78 7.48 25.76
N ASN A 10 -2.58 7.85 26.21
CA ASN A 10 -1.60 8.57 25.39
C ASN A 10 -1.04 7.69 24.26
N GLU A 11 -0.84 6.40 24.52
CA GLU A 11 -0.41 5.45 23.51
C GLU A 11 -1.48 5.24 22.43
N LEU A 12 -2.74 5.07 22.84
CA LEU A 12 -3.87 4.94 21.92
C LEU A 12 -4.07 6.21 21.09
N LEU A 13 -3.98 7.39 21.70
CA LEU A 13 -4.04 8.67 21.00
C LEU A 13 -2.91 8.79 19.96
N ARG A 14 -1.68 8.38 20.32
CA ARG A 14 -0.55 8.36 19.38
C ARG A 14 -0.81 7.44 18.20
N GLN A 15 -1.37 6.25 18.44
CA GLN A 15 -1.74 5.32 17.38
C GLN A 15 -2.82 5.88 16.46
N ILE A 16 -3.84 6.56 17.01
CA ILE A 16 -4.87 7.25 16.22
C ILE A 16 -4.24 8.31 15.33
N ILE A 17 -3.41 9.20 15.89
CA ILE A 17 -2.75 10.27 15.13
C ILE A 17 -1.91 9.70 13.99
N PHE A 18 -1.12 8.65 14.26
CA PHE A 18 -0.33 7.97 13.24
C PHE A 18 -1.19 7.33 12.16
N ALA A 19 -2.28 6.64 12.53
CA ALA A 19 -3.20 6.02 11.57
C ALA A 19 -3.90 7.06 10.70
N SER A 20 -4.36 8.17 11.28
CA SER A 20 -4.96 9.29 10.54
C SER A 20 -3.97 9.93 9.57
N PHE A 21 -2.73 10.15 9.99
CA PHE A 21 -1.70 10.72 9.12
C PHE A 21 -1.34 9.76 7.97
N LEU A 22 -1.06 8.49 8.27
CA LEU A 22 -0.64 7.50 7.28
C LEU A 22 -1.77 7.07 6.34
N SER A 23 -3.03 7.20 6.74
CA SER A 23 -4.19 6.97 5.86
C SER A 23 -4.43 8.12 4.87
N TYR A 24 -3.98 9.33 5.17
CA TYR A 24 -4.15 10.47 4.26
C TYR A 24 -3.07 10.53 3.16
N ILE A 25 -1.83 10.13 3.48
CA ILE A 25 -0.69 10.21 2.54
C ILE A 25 -0.94 9.47 1.21
N PRO A 26 -1.51 8.24 1.18
CA PRO A 26 -1.84 7.56 -0.07
C PRO A 26 -2.74 8.38 -0.97
N VAL A 27 -3.72 9.09 -0.41
CA VAL A 27 -4.65 9.93 -1.17
C VAL A 27 -3.90 11.07 -1.86
N VAL A 28 -2.99 11.73 -1.14
CA VAL A 28 -2.16 12.82 -1.67
C VAL A 28 -1.20 12.31 -2.73
N LEU A 29 -0.49 11.21 -2.46
CA LEU A 29 0.43 10.60 -3.41
C LEU A 29 -0.29 10.19 -4.70
N ALA A 30 -1.46 9.56 -4.60
CA ALA A 30 -2.28 9.19 -5.75
C ALA A 30 -2.63 10.41 -6.62
N LYS A 31 -2.99 11.53 -5.98
CA LYS A 31 -3.28 12.78 -6.69
C LYS A 31 -2.03 13.35 -7.36
N CYS A 32 -0.90 13.43 -6.66
CA CYS A 32 0.36 13.91 -7.23
C CYS A 32 0.81 13.08 -8.44
N PHE A 33 0.75 11.75 -8.35
CA PHE A 33 1.10 10.87 -9.47
C PHE A 33 0.16 11.03 -10.66
N ASN A 34 -1.13 11.27 -10.41
CA ASN A 34 -2.10 11.53 -11.49
C ASN A 34 -1.81 12.84 -12.24
N GLU A 35 -1.47 13.91 -11.52
CA GLU A 35 -1.09 15.20 -12.13
C GLU A 35 0.18 15.06 -12.98
N ILE A 36 1.21 14.41 -12.43
CA ILE A 36 2.47 14.16 -13.17
C ILE A 36 2.21 13.34 -14.43
N SER A 37 1.37 12.30 -14.35
CA SER A 37 1.03 11.47 -15.49
C SER A 37 0.20 12.18 -16.57
N ASN A 38 -0.55 13.23 -16.22
CA ASN A 38 -1.34 13.99 -17.20
C ASN A 38 -0.49 15.03 -17.94
N GLY A 39 0.58 15.56 -17.31
CA GLY A 39 1.52 16.49 -17.95
C GLY A 39 2.55 15.83 -18.87
N ILE A 40 2.74 14.52 -18.75
CA ILE A 40 3.74 13.74 -19.48
C ILE A 40 3.02 12.93 -20.56
N SER A 41 2.94 13.46 -21.79
CA SER A 41 2.36 12.78 -22.95
C SER A 41 3.24 11.60 -23.38
N PHE A 42 3.11 10.45 -22.72
CA PHE A 42 4.06 9.36 -22.94
C PHE A 42 3.43 8.09 -23.52
N TYR A 43 3.89 7.80 -24.74
CA TYR A 43 3.98 6.47 -25.32
C TYR A 43 5.02 5.57 -24.61
N ALA A 44 5.74 6.02 -23.57
CA ALA A 44 6.53 5.11 -22.74
C ALA A 44 5.75 4.74 -21.48
N ILE A 45 5.43 3.44 -21.38
CA ILE A 45 5.14 2.67 -20.18
C ILE A 45 4.07 3.31 -19.29
N PRO A 46 2.83 2.78 -19.23
CA PRO A 46 1.77 3.41 -18.45
C PRO A 46 2.09 3.42 -16.94
N ALA A 47 2.81 4.44 -16.49
CA ALA A 47 3.23 4.67 -15.10
C ALA A 47 2.03 4.65 -14.15
N LYS A 48 0.87 5.12 -14.63
CA LYS A 48 -0.46 4.99 -14.01
C LYS A 48 -0.81 3.57 -13.54
N SER A 49 -0.29 2.53 -14.20
CA SER A 49 -0.58 1.13 -13.87
C SER A 49 0.57 0.36 -13.21
N TYR A 50 1.76 0.95 -13.08
CA TYR A 50 2.94 0.28 -12.52
C TYR A 50 3.48 0.91 -11.23
N LEU A 51 3.12 2.16 -10.92
CA LEU A 51 3.49 2.85 -9.68
C LEU A 51 2.44 2.89 -8.53
N PRO A 52 1.29 2.19 -8.56
CA PRO A 52 0.33 2.28 -7.46
C PRO A 52 0.92 1.79 -6.12
N TYR A 53 2.01 1.03 -6.14
CA TYR A 53 2.62 0.46 -4.95
C TYR A 53 3.37 1.47 -4.07
N LEU A 54 3.95 2.53 -4.66
CA LEU A 54 4.54 3.62 -3.85
C LEU A 54 3.46 4.40 -3.10
N VAL A 55 2.26 4.49 -3.67
CA VAL A 55 1.09 5.12 -3.04
C VAL A 55 0.67 4.36 -1.79
N PHE A 56 0.80 3.03 -1.78
CA PHE A 56 0.39 2.18 -0.66
C PHE A 56 1.50 1.90 0.37
N LEU A 57 2.74 2.38 0.13
CA LEU A 57 3.84 2.29 1.09
C LEU A 57 3.47 2.81 2.51
N PRO A 58 2.79 3.97 2.66
CA PRO A 58 2.37 4.47 3.97
C PRO A 58 1.44 3.49 4.71
N LEU A 59 0.57 2.78 3.98
CA LEU A 59 -0.34 1.80 4.57
C LEU A 59 0.41 0.55 5.06
N ILE A 60 1.42 0.09 4.30
CA ILE A 60 2.30 -0.99 4.74
C ILE A 60 3.07 -0.56 5.99
N ILE A 61 3.58 0.67 6.05
CA ILE A 61 4.27 1.19 7.24
C ILE A 61 3.31 1.20 8.45
N MET A 62 2.09 1.70 8.28
CA MET A 62 1.07 1.75 9.34
C MET A 62 0.84 0.38 9.99
N SER A 63 0.87 -0.67 9.17
CA SER A 63 0.73 -2.08 9.55
C SER A 63 1.75 -2.55 10.61
N PHE A 64 2.90 -1.88 10.76
CA PHE A 64 3.95 -2.24 11.73
C PHE A 64 3.99 -1.36 12.99
N TYR A 65 3.31 -0.21 12.99
CA TYR A 65 3.38 0.76 14.09
C TYR A 65 2.06 0.96 14.83
N VAL A 66 0.96 0.47 14.26
CA VAL A 66 -0.38 0.63 14.78
C VAL A 66 -1.00 -0.75 15.03
N SER A 67 -1.88 -0.86 16.02
CA SER A 67 -2.64 -2.10 16.23
C SER A 67 -3.43 -2.50 14.97
N LYS A 68 -3.53 -3.82 14.71
CA LYS A 68 -4.11 -4.36 13.47
C LYS A 68 -5.50 -3.79 13.13
N ILE A 69 -6.35 -3.64 14.15
CA ILE A 69 -7.71 -3.11 14.00
C ILE A 69 -7.67 -1.66 13.54
N LEU A 70 -6.87 -0.82 14.20
CA LEU A 70 -6.78 0.60 13.88
C LEU A 70 -6.07 0.82 12.53
N ALA A 71 -5.09 -0.02 12.18
CA ALA A 71 -4.47 -0.01 10.85
C ALA A 71 -5.49 -0.38 9.76
N CYS A 72 -6.35 -1.38 9.98
CA CYS A 72 -7.44 -1.68 9.06
C CYS A 72 -8.39 -0.50 8.95
N MET A 73 -8.85 0.07 10.06
CA MET A 73 -9.74 1.24 10.05
C MET A 73 -9.13 2.43 9.29
N GLY A 74 -7.84 2.71 9.50
CA GLY A 74 -7.13 3.77 8.77
C GLY A 74 -7.07 3.47 7.26
N ALA A 75 -6.82 2.22 6.87
CA ALA A 75 -6.78 1.84 5.46
C ALA A 75 -8.17 1.93 4.79
N PHE A 76 -9.23 1.51 5.49
CA PHE A 76 -10.61 1.71 5.05
C PHE A 76 -10.95 3.19 4.90
N LEU A 77 -10.50 4.03 5.83
CA LEU A 77 -10.68 5.48 5.75
C LEU A 77 -9.98 6.07 4.52
N SER A 78 -8.73 5.65 4.25
CA SER A 78 -7.99 6.03 3.03
C SER A 78 -8.79 5.73 1.76
N GLU A 79 -9.26 4.49 1.60
CA GLU A 79 -10.05 4.09 0.42
C GLU A 79 -11.39 4.80 0.34
N THR A 80 -12.04 5.07 1.48
CA THR A 80 -13.29 5.83 1.52
C THR A 80 -13.09 7.27 1.06
N LEU A 81 -11.98 7.91 1.46
CA LEU A 81 -11.63 9.25 0.98
C LEU A 81 -11.36 9.26 -0.53
N VAL A 82 -10.63 8.26 -1.05
CA VAL A 82 -10.41 8.11 -2.50
C VAL A 82 -11.74 7.95 -3.22
N PHE A 83 -12.65 7.12 -2.70
CA PHE A 83 -13.99 6.94 -3.25
C PHE A 83 -14.78 8.26 -3.27
N CYS A 84 -14.81 9.02 -2.18
CA CYS A 84 -15.51 10.29 -2.11
C CYS A 84 -14.95 11.33 -3.10
N ILE A 85 -13.62 11.40 -3.25
CA ILE A 85 -12.98 12.31 -4.20
C ILE A 85 -13.30 11.90 -5.65
N THR A 86 -13.16 10.61 -5.97
CA THR A 86 -13.37 10.12 -7.34
C THR A 86 -14.82 10.22 -7.80
N THR A 87 -15.78 9.93 -6.92
CA THR A 87 -17.22 10.11 -7.19
C THR A 87 -17.60 11.57 -7.39
N LYS A 88 -17.10 12.48 -6.53
CA LYS A 88 -17.34 13.92 -6.67
C LYS A 88 -16.84 14.49 -8.01
N HIS A 89 -15.73 13.96 -8.53
CA HIS A 89 -15.15 14.38 -9.80
C HIS A 89 -15.67 13.60 -11.03
N LYS A 90 -16.69 12.73 -10.88
CA LYS A 90 -17.23 11.86 -11.95
C LYS A 90 -16.15 11.05 -12.68
N ILE A 91 -15.09 10.64 -11.97
CA ILE A 91 -14.04 9.78 -12.52
C ILE A 91 -14.58 8.35 -12.46
N THR A 92 -14.99 7.82 -13.62
CA THR A 92 -15.85 6.64 -13.78
C THR A 92 -15.24 5.28 -13.42
N ASN A 93 -14.03 5.22 -12.88
CA ASN A 93 -13.25 3.96 -12.82
C ASN A 93 -12.92 3.45 -11.41
N TYR A 94 -13.48 4.04 -10.35
CA TYR A 94 -13.24 3.52 -8.99
C TYR A 94 -14.18 2.37 -8.65
N SER A 95 -13.61 1.24 -8.23
CA SER A 95 -14.37 0.08 -7.72
C SER A 95 -14.15 -0.07 -6.21
N PRO A 96 -15.21 -0.02 -5.39
CA PRO A 96 -15.10 -0.26 -3.94
C PRO A 96 -14.45 -1.60 -3.60
N ILE A 97 -14.67 -2.62 -4.44
CA ILE A 97 -14.08 -3.94 -4.29
C ILE A 97 -12.56 -3.89 -4.45
N ALA A 98 -12.03 -3.06 -5.35
CA ALA A 98 -10.57 -2.86 -5.44
C ALA A 98 -10.01 -2.24 -4.17
N GLY A 99 -10.70 -1.26 -3.59
CA GLY A 99 -10.27 -0.62 -2.34
C GLY A 99 -10.20 -1.63 -1.18
N LEU A 100 -11.21 -2.50 -1.04
CA LEU A 100 -11.17 -3.58 -0.03
C LEU A 100 -9.98 -4.51 -0.24
N VAL A 101 -9.69 -4.86 -1.49
CA VAL A 101 -8.55 -5.70 -1.84
C VAL A 101 -7.23 -5.00 -1.55
N CYS A 102 -7.12 -3.68 -1.75
CA CYS A 102 -5.95 -2.89 -1.32
C CYS A 102 -5.69 -3.07 0.18
N VAL A 103 -6.73 -2.90 1.00
CA VAL A 103 -6.64 -3.05 2.46
C VAL A 103 -6.17 -4.45 2.83
N LEU A 104 -6.74 -5.47 2.21
CA LEU A 104 -6.34 -6.87 2.44
C LEU A 104 -4.88 -7.11 2.06
N CYS A 105 -4.47 -6.71 0.86
CA CYS A 105 -3.16 -7.02 0.31
C CYS A 105 -2.04 -6.23 0.99
N PHE A 106 -2.24 -4.94 1.31
CA PHE A 106 -1.16 -4.05 1.76
C PHE A 106 -1.17 -3.73 3.24
N VAL A 107 -2.25 -4.04 3.96
CA VAL A 107 -2.33 -3.79 5.40
C VAL A 107 -2.47 -5.11 6.14
N LEU A 108 -3.47 -5.92 5.80
CA LEU A 108 -3.78 -7.11 6.57
C LEU A 108 -2.74 -8.22 6.36
N LEU A 109 -2.38 -8.50 5.11
CA LEU A 109 -1.43 -9.54 4.74
C LEU A 109 -0.02 -9.26 5.32
N PRO A 110 0.56 -8.04 5.19
CA PRO A 110 1.82 -7.69 5.84
C PRO A 110 1.72 -7.71 7.36
N SER A 111 0.65 -7.19 7.96
CA SER A 111 0.47 -7.18 9.43
C SER A 111 0.36 -8.57 10.05
N CYS A 112 -0.13 -9.55 9.29
CA CYS A 112 -0.30 -10.91 9.78
C CYS A 112 0.97 -11.75 9.61
N LEU A 113 1.69 -11.57 8.50
CA LEU A 113 2.81 -12.44 8.13
C LEU A 113 4.19 -11.86 8.46
N LEU A 114 4.32 -10.54 8.63
CA LEU A 114 5.59 -9.87 8.84
C LEU A 114 5.74 -9.28 10.24
N LYS A 115 6.92 -9.45 10.81
CA LYS A 115 7.45 -8.77 11.99
C LYS A 115 8.66 -7.93 11.58
N LYS A 116 8.95 -6.84 12.31
CA LYS A 116 10.06 -5.92 11.99
C LYS A 116 11.42 -6.65 11.86
N GLU A 117 11.63 -7.63 12.73
CA GLU A 117 12.83 -8.46 12.84
C GLU A 117 12.96 -9.54 11.75
N ASP A 118 11.91 -9.82 10.98
CA ASP A 118 11.96 -10.87 9.96
C ASP A 118 13.02 -10.59 8.90
N HIS A 119 13.64 -11.64 8.36
CA HIS A 119 14.71 -11.51 7.37
C HIS A 119 14.21 -10.93 6.03
N LEU A 120 15.12 -10.35 5.25
CA LEU A 120 14.82 -9.63 4.00
C LEU A 120 14.06 -10.51 2.99
N LEU A 121 14.42 -11.79 2.87
CA LEU A 121 13.77 -12.72 1.95
C LEU A 121 12.29 -12.94 2.28
N LYS A 122 11.92 -13.06 3.58
CA LYS A 122 10.53 -13.19 3.99
C LYS A 122 9.73 -11.93 3.69
N PHE A 123 10.32 -10.75 3.91
CA PHE A 123 9.74 -9.49 3.48
C PHE A 123 9.49 -9.47 1.97
N TYR A 124 10.49 -9.87 1.18
CA TYR A 124 10.37 -9.95 -0.27
C TYR A 124 9.23 -10.87 -0.73
N ILE A 125 9.16 -12.08 -0.20
CA ILE A 125 8.12 -13.05 -0.58
C ILE A 125 6.73 -12.54 -0.23
N VAL A 126 6.51 -12.03 0.99
CA VAL A 126 5.18 -11.56 1.42
C VAL A 126 4.76 -10.35 0.59
N ILE A 127 5.64 -9.37 0.39
CA ILE A 127 5.33 -8.19 -0.42
C ILE A 127 5.08 -8.60 -1.88
N LEU A 128 5.87 -9.52 -2.44
CA LEU A 128 5.66 -10.02 -3.80
C LEU A 128 4.29 -10.69 -3.97
N ILE A 129 3.88 -11.52 -3.01
CA ILE A 129 2.55 -12.17 -3.02
C ILE A 129 1.44 -11.13 -2.92
N SER A 130 1.55 -10.18 -1.98
CA SER A 130 0.61 -9.07 -1.84
C SER A 130 0.49 -8.27 -3.14
N GLN A 131 1.62 -7.98 -3.79
CA GLN A 131 1.64 -7.25 -5.05
C GLN A 131 1.01 -8.05 -6.19
N PHE A 132 1.30 -9.35 -6.26
CA PHE A 132 0.73 -10.25 -7.26
C PHE A 132 -0.79 -10.32 -7.15
N LEU A 133 -1.31 -10.55 -5.94
CA LEU A 133 -2.76 -10.61 -5.68
C LEU A 133 -3.47 -9.31 -6.08
N PHE A 134 -2.91 -8.17 -5.67
CA PHE A 134 -3.45 -6.88 -6.06
C PHE A 134 -3.45 -6.68 -7.58
N GLN A 135 -2.36 -7.08 -8.25
CA GLN A 135 -2.22 -6.93 -9.70
C GLN A 135 -3.23 -7.77 -10.49
N VAL A 136 -3.51 -8.99 -10.05
CA VAL A 136 -4.51 -9.87 -10.67
C VAL A 136 -5.90 -9.20 -10.62
N ILE A 137 -6.26 -8.62 -9.48
CA ILE A 137 -7.57 -7.99 -9.28
C ILE A 137 -7.68 -6.66 -10.04
N SER A 138 -6.61 -5.86 -10.01
CA SER A 138 -6.52 -4.63 -10.82
C SER A 138 -6.62 -4.95 -12.31
N TRP A 139 -5.98 -6.02 -12.77
CA TRP A 139 -6.04 -6.45 -14.16
C TRP A 139 -7.45 -6.88 -14.57
N HIS A 140 -8.17 -7.62 -13.71
CA HIS A 140 -9.57 -7.95 -13.94
C HIS A 140 -10.43 -6.68 -14.17
N GLN A 141 -10.21 -5.63 -13.37
CA GLN A 141 -10.94 -4.37 -13.55
C GLN A 141 -10.58 -3.67 -14.86
N VAL A 142 -9.31 -3.65 -15.23
CA VAL A 142 -8.88 -3.11 -16.53
C VAL A 142 -9.53 -3.88 -17.68
N LEU A 143 -9.56 -5.22 -17.63
CA LEU A 143 -10.20 -6.04 -18.65
C LEU A 143 -11.71 -5.74 -18.75
N LYS A 144 -12.40 -5.67 -17.62
CA LYS A 144 -13.85 -5.43 -17.58
C LYS A 144 -14.22 -4.02 -18.04
N TYR A 145 -13.59 -2.99 -17.48
CA TYR A 145 -14.02 -1.60 -17.68
C TYR A 145 -13.33 -0.89 -18.85
N ARG A 146 -12.10 -1.29 -19.22
CA ARG A 146 -11.37 -0.66 -20.34
C ARG A 146 -11.55 -1.42 -21.65
N PHE A 147 -11.55 -2.74 -21.58
CA PHE A 147 -11.61 -3.59 -22.78
C PHE A 147 -13.00 -4.18 -23.01
N GLY A 148 -13.95 -4.00 -22.09
CA GLY A 148 -15.30 -4.56 -22.20
C GLY A 148 -15.33 -6.10 -22.12
N ILE A 149 -14.24 -6.71 -21.66
CA ILE A 149 -14.09 -8.16 -21.55
C ILE A 149 -14.51 -8.56 -20.14
N ASP A 150 -15.75 -9.02 -19.98
CA ASP A 150 -16.18 -9.64 -18.75
C ASP A 150 -15.75 -11.11 -18.74
N LEU A 151 -14.82 -11.46 -17.83
CA LEU A 151 -14.33 -12.82 -17.65
C LEU A 151 -15.45 -13.79 -17.26
N PHE A 152 -16.53 -13.31 -16.66
CA PHE A 152 -17.69 -14.13 -16.28
C PHE A 152 -18.72 -14.30 -17.39
N ASN A 153 -18.63 -13.54 -18.49
CA ASN A 153 -19.55 -13.60 -19.63
C ASN A 153 -18.78 -13.67 -20.96
N TYR A 154 -17.72 -14.47 -20.97
CA TYR A 154 -16.76 -14.52 -22.07
C TYR A 154 -17.35 -15.25 -23.28
N LYS A 155 -17.49 -14.54 -24.41
CA LYS A 155 -17.81 -15.14 -25.72
C LYS A 155 -16.52 -15.45 -26.50
N SER A 156 -16.45 -16.67 -27.05
CA SER A 156 -15.32 -17.27 -27.76
C SER A 156 -14.64 -16.39 -28.85
N GLN A 157 -15.35 -15.41 -29.41
CA GLN A 157 -14.88 -14.53 -30.50
C GLN A 157 -13.64 -13.65 -30.18
N TYR A 158 -13.20 -13.54 -28.93
CA TYR A 158 -12.08 -12.67 -28.54
C TYR A 158 -10.75 -13.39 -28.26
N ASN A 159 -10.66 -14.70 -28.49
CA ASN A 159 -9.57 -15.54 -28.01
C ASN A 159 -8.16 -15.06 -28.38
N ASP A 160 -7.87 -14.79 -29.66
CA ASP A 160 -6.48 -14.53 -30.08
C ASP A 160 -5.99 -13.13 -29.68
N LYS A 161 -6.88 -12.13 -29.73
CA LYS A 161 -6.57 -10.77 -29.27
C LYS A 161 -6.42 -10.71 -27.75
N PHE A 162 -7.26 -11.45 -27.02
CA PHE A 162 -7.17 -11.54 -25.57
C PHE A 162 -5.87 -12.21 -25.12
N ILE A 163 -5.50 -13.34 -25.71
CA ILE A 163 -4.26 -14.07 -25.39
C ILE A 163 -3.02 -13.20 -25.67
N ASN A 164 -2.99 -12.48 -26.79
CA ASN A 164 -1.86 -11.60 -27.11
C ASN A 164 -1.74 -10.40 -26.15
N ILE A 165 -2.88 -9.77 -25.79
CA ILE A 165 -2.88 -8.68 -24.79
C ILE A 165 -2.42 -9.20 -23.42
N LEU A 166 -2.92 -10.37 -23.01
CA LEU A 166 -2.55 -11.00 -21.74
C LEU A 166 -1.06 -11.32 -21.72
N LYS A 167 -0.52 -11.91 -22.79
CA LYS A 167 0.88 -12.30 -22.92
C LYS A 167 1.81 -11.09 -22.85
N VAL A 168 1.58 -10.06 -23.66
CA VAL A 168 2.42 -8.84 -23.66
C VAL A 168 2.34 -8.11 -22.32
N SER A 169 1.14 -8.01 -21.75
CA SER A 169 0.95 -7.34 -20.46
C SER A 169 1.63 -8.08 -19.31
N LEU A 170 1.48 -9.40 -19.24
CA LEU A 170 2.12 -10.24 -18.21
C LEU A 170 3.64 -10.20 -18.31
N LEU A 171 4.18 -10.28 -19.53
CA LEU A 171 5.63 -10.32 -19.79
C LEU A 171 6.32 -9.03 -19.34
N ILE A 172 5.64 -7.88 -19.44
CA ILE A 172 6.14 -6.61 -18.92
C ILE A 172 5.84 -6.49 -17.41
N ARG A 173 4.65 -6.88 -16.94
CA ARG A 173 4.25 -6.70 -15.54
C ARG A 173 5.03 -7.54 -14.54
N LEU A 174 5.34 -8.80 -14.86
CA LEU A 174 6.04 -9.70 -13.95
C LEU A 174 7.43 -9.20 -13.51
N PRO A 175 8.35 -8.83 -14.43
CA PRO A 175 9.66 -8.34 -14.04
C PRO A 175 9.55 -7.02 -13.26
N PHE A 176 8.63 -6.14 -13.65
CA PHE A 176 8.36 -4.91 -12.90
C PHE A 176 7.87 -5.21 -11.48
N LEU A 177 6.96 -6.17 -11.30
CA LEU A 177 6.44 -6.60 -9.99
C LEU A 177 7.57 -7.04 -9.04
N SER A 178 8.49 -7.85 -9.56
CA SER A 178 9.66 -8.31 -8.80
C SER A 178 10.58 -7.16 -8.40
N ILE A 179 10.89 -6.26 -9.34
CA ILE A 179 11.76 -5.11 -9.08
C ILE A 179 11.11 -4.15 -8.07
N THR A 180 9.82 -3.83 -8.23
CA THR A 180 9.10 -2.94 -7.31
C THR A 180 8.96 -3.56 -5.92
N SER A 181 8.72 -4.87 -5.83
CA SER A 181 8.70 -5.59 -4.54
C SER A 181 10.03 -5.46 -3.81
N LEU A 182 11.15 -5.67 -4.53
CA LEU A 182 12.48 -5.55 -3.96
C LEU A 182 12.75 -4.12 -3.47
N LEU A 183 12.41 -3.12 -4.27
CA LEU A 183 12.61 -1.71 -3.93
C LEU A 183 11.81 -1.32 -2.68
N VAL A 184 10.53 -1.72 -2.60
CA VAL A 184 9.68 -1.50 -1.42
C VAL A 184 10.29 -2.13 -0.17
N VAL A 185 10.79 -3.37 -0.27
CA VAL A 185 11.41 -4.06 0.86
C VAL A 185 12.68 -3.37 1.33
N LEU A 186 13.54 -2.93 0.40
CA LEU A 186 14.74 -2.16 0.74
C LEU A 186 14.41 -0.85 1.46
N ILE A 187 13.39 -0.12 0.99
CA ILE A 187 12.90 1.09 1.65
C ILE A 187 12.41 0.77 3.07
N LEU A 188 11.54 -0.24 3.23
CA LEU A 188 10.99 -0.63 4.53
C LEU A 188 12.09 -1.03 5.51
N LYS A 189 13.05 -1.85 5.08
CA LYS A 189 14.16 -2.29 5.94
C LYS A 189 15.06 -1.15 6.37
N LYS A 190 15.38 -0.23 5.45
CA LYS A 190 16.17 0.97 5.77
C LYS A 190 15.41 1.89 6.73
N LEU A 191 14.09 2.01 6.56
CA LEU A 191 13.23 2.82 7.42
C LEU A 191 13.15 2.25 8.84
N PHE A 192 12.98 0.93 8.98
CA PHE A 192 12.95 0.27 10.30
C PHE A 192 14.28 0.38 11.03
N SER A 193 15.40 0.13 10.34
CA SER A 193 16.74 0.27 10.94
C SER A 193 16.99 1.68 11.48
N ARG A 194 16.61 2.72 10.72
CA ARG A 194 16.73 4.12 11.19
C ARG A 194 15.83 4.40 12.38
N LEU A 195 14.60 3.91 12.37
CA LEU A 195 13.66 4.14 13.47
C LEU A 195 14.10 3.45 14.76
N GLU A 196 14.70 2.26 14.68
CA GLU A 196 15.33 1.60 15.83
C GLU A 196 16.51 2.40 16.37
N GLN A 197 17.36 2.97 15.50
CA GLN A 197 18.46 3.86 15.90
C GLN A 197 17.95 5.09 16.65
N PHE A 198 16.90 5.76 16.15
CA PHE A 198 16.31 6.92 16.82
C PHE A 198 15.71 6.56 18.20
N GLN A 199 15.04 5.41 18.32
CA GLN A 199 14.49 4.96 19.60
C GLN A 199 15.58 4.63 20.62
N ASN A 200 16.67 4.00 20.18
CA ASN A 200 17.81 3.68 21.04
C ASN A 200 18.56 4.93 21.50
N GLN A 201 18.68 5.94 20.65
CA GLN A 201 19.26 7.24 21.02
C GLN A 201 18.41 7.97 22.08
N GLN A 202 17.07 7.98 21.94
CA GLN A 202 16.19 8.58 22.94
C GLN A 202 16.25 7.86 24.30
N LYS A 203 16.32 6.52 24.30
CA LYS A 203 16.49 5.75 25.56
C LYS A 203 17.83 6.07 26.23
N SER A 204 18.92 6.14 25.46
CA SER A 204 20.25 6.48 25.99
C SER A 204 20.29 7.88 26.62
N GLN A 205 19.67 8.88 25.97
CA GLN A 205 19.56 10.24 26.51
C GLN A 205 18.70 10.31 27.79
N ASN A 206 17.61 9.54 27.86
CA ASN A 206 16.79 9.48 29.06
C ASN A 206 17.51 8.80 30.23
N HIS A 207 18.32 7.77 29.98
CA HIS A 207 19.15 7.13 31.01
C HIS A 207 20.25 8.06 31.55
N LEU A 208 20.91 8.82 30.66
CA LEU A 208 21.91 9.84 31.06
C LEU A 208 21.30 10.96 31.91
N ASN A 209 20.07 11.38 31.60
CA ASN A 209 19.37 12.40 32.40
C ASN A 209 18.87 11.88 33.76
N ILE A 210 18.63 10.58 33.91
CA ILE A 210 18.26 9.97 35.19
C ILE A 210 19.50 9.71 36.06
N ALA A 211 20.66 9.46 35.46
CA ALA A 211 21.91 9.27 36.21
C ALA A 211 22.54 10.59 36.69
N ASN A 212 22.12 11.73 36.13
CA ASN A 212 22.60 13.07 36.49
C ASN A 212 21.64 13.84 37.42
N VAL A 213 20.63 13.18 37.99
CA VAL A 213 19.71 13.71 39.02
C VAL A 213 19.84 12.86 40.28
#